data_AF-A0A1Z9K2K8-F1
#
_entry.id   AF-A0A1Z9K2K8-F1
#
_cell.length_a   1.000
_cell.length_b   1.000
_cell.length_c   1.000
_cell.angle_alpha   90.00
_cell.angle_beta   90.00
_cell.angle_gamma   90.00
#
_symmetry.space_group_name_H-M   'P 1'
#
loop_
_entity.id
_entity.type
_entity.pdbx_description
1 polymer ?
#
loop_
_entity_poly.entity_id
_entity_poly.type
_entity_poly.pdbx_seq_one_letter_code
_entity_poly.pdbx_strand_id
1 'polypeptide(L)'
;MTKKSFETPEIPPRKKAEKPQERACAHEGCTEPGAYPAPRSRKHLRDYIWLCLEHVRDYNRKWNYFDGYDEMELEQAIRSSTTWERPSWKFGTSQKGGDAWKTGFDDPFDALGNKGDNDPSTPRIQITREQKKAWTIFGLSPCTNPETVKKRYKELAKEHHPDANGGSKQSEDRLKTINWAYSVLKAQFNRETSS
;
A
#
# COMPACT_ATOMS: atom_id res chain seq x y z
N MET A 1 -6.09 -46.19 27.86
CA MET A 1 -5.28 -45.06 27.38
C MET A 1 -4.40 -45.56 26.23
N THR A 2 -4.86 -45.43 24.99
CA THR A 2 -4.15 -45.86 23.80
C THR A 2 -3.05 -44.86 23.46
N LYS A 3 -1.79 -45.31 23.47
CA LYS A 3 -0.64 -44.48 23.08
C LYS A 3 -0.72 -44.25 21.57
N LYS A 4 -0.98 -43.02 21.15
CA LYS A 4 -0.86 -42.60 19.75
C LYS A 4 0.63 -42.57 19.41
N SER A 5 1.09 -43.54 18.63
CA SER A 5 2.41 -43.53 18.01
C SER A 5 2.49 -42.35 17.04
N PHE A 6 3.42 -41.43 17.28
CA PHE A 6 3.79 -40.40 16.32
C PHE A 6 4.75 -41.04 15.31
N GLU A 7 4.31 -41.19 14.06
CA GLU A 7 5.18 -41.54 12.95
C GLU A 7 6.05 -40.32 12.60
N THR A 8 7.36 -40.52 12.56
CA THR A 8 8.32 -39.50 12.15
C THR A 8 8.13 -39.20 10.66
N PRO A 9 7.89 -37.95 10.25
CA PRO A 9 7.69 -37.62 8.84
C PRO A 9 8.96 -37.93 8.04
N GLU A 10 8.81 -38.72 6.98
CA GLU A 10 9.90 -39.04 6.05
C GLU A 10 10.38 -37.78 5.33
N ILE A 11 11.67 -37.46 5.46
CA ILE A 11 12.29 -36.34 4.76
C ILE A 11 12.52 -36.78 3.30
N PRO A 12 11.99 -36.06 2.30
CA PRO A 12 12.18 -36.43 0.90
C PRO A 12 13.67 -36.42 0.52
N PRO A 13 14.10 -37.31 -0.39
CA PRO A 13 15.49 -37.36 -0.81
C PRO A 13 15.89 -36.03 -1.46
N ARG A 14 17.03 -35.47 -1.03
CA ARG A 14 17.59 -34.26 -1.63
C ARG A 14 17.74 -34.44 -3.15
N LYS A 15 17.22 -33.48 -3.93
CA LYS A 15 17.41 -33.44 -5.39
C LYS A 15 18.91 -33.58 -5.71
N LYS A 16 19.24 -34.44 -6.67
CA LYS A 16 20.61 -34.65 -7.15
C LYS A 16 21.15 -33.32 -7.68
N ALA A 17 22.38 -32.97 -7.27
CA ALA A 17 23.07 -31.78 -7.73
C ALA A 17 23.20 -31.79 -9.25
N GLU A 18 22.81 -30.69 -9.89
CA GLU A 18 22.99 -30.48 -11.33
C GLU A 18 24.49 -30.48 -11.65
N LYS A 19 24.86 -30.97 -12.85
CA LYS A 19 26.25 -31.12 -13.26
C LYS A 19 26.97 -29.76 -13.21
N PRO A 20 28.16 -29.66 -12.59
CA PRO A 20 28.90 -28.42 -12.57
C PRO A 20 29.25 -28.01 -14.01
N GLN A 21 28.98 -26.75 -14.34
CA GLN A 21 29.33 -26.19 -15.64
C GLN A 21 30.85 -26.21 -15.80
N GLU A 22 31.36 -26.46 -17.02
CA GLU A 22 32.78 -26.57 -17.37
C GLU A 22 33.51 -25.22 -17.28
N ARG A 23 33.52 -24.62 -16.08
CA ARG A 23 34.19 -23.36 -15.79
C ARG A 23 35.56 -23.67 -15.18
N ALA A 24 36.56 -22.86 -15.46
CA ALA A 24 37.85 -22.92 -14.76
C ALA A 24 37.73 -22.31 -13.35
N CYS A 25 38.62 -22.72 -12.45
CA CYS A 25 38.75 -22.12 -11.13
C CYS A 25 39.14 -20.63 -11.24
N ALA A 26 38.50 -19.77 -10.45
CA ALA A 26 38.78 -18.33 -10.40
C ALA A 26 40.01 -17.96 -9.55
N HIS A 27 40.72 -18.94 -8.97
CA HIS A 27 41.91 -18.67 -8.17
C HIS A 27 43.12 -18.39 -9.07
N GLU A 28 43.92 -17.38 -8.69
CA GLU A 28 45.11 -16.96 -9.44
C GLU A 28 46.05 -18.15 -9.70
N GLY A 29 46.33 -18.44 -10.96
CA GLY A 29 47.24 -19.54 -11.37
C GLY A 29 46.67 -20.95 -11.26
N CYS A 30 45.37 -21.14 -10.98
CA CYS A 30 44.74 -22.46 -10.93
C CYS A 30 44.01 -22.81 -12.24
N THR A 31 44.31 -23.98 -12.81
CA THR A 31 43.69 -24.52 -14.04
C THR A 31 42.67 -25.64 -13.78
N GLU A 32 42.38 -25.95 -12.52
CA GLU A 32 41.39 -26.97 -12.15
C GLU A 32 39.96 -26.54 -12.50
N PRO A 33 39.02 -27.48 -12.66
CA PRO A 33 37.61 -27.16 -12.87
C PRO A 33 36.97 -26.49 -11.64
N GLY A 34 36.34 -25.35 -11.86
CA GLY A 34 35.57 -24.58 -10.88
C GLY A 34 34.15 -25.12 -10.74
N ALA A 35 33.97 -26.17 -9.95
CA ALA A 35 32.67 -26.81 -9.74
C ALA A 35 31.83 -26.17 -8.61
N TYR A 36 32.45 -25.42 -7.71
CA TYR A 36 31.83 -24.97 -6.46
C TYR A 36 31.67 -23.45 -6.43
N PRO A 37 30.44 -22.93 -6.29
CA PRO A 37 30.21 -21.50 -6.19
C PRO A 37 30.48 -21.00 -4.76
N ALA A 38 31.17 -19.87 -4.66
CA ALA A 38 31.37 -19.13 -3.42
C ALA A 38 30.93 -17.66 -3.63
N PRO A 39 30.26 -17.01 -2.66
CA PRO A 39 29.89 -15.61 -2.78
C PRO A 39 31.14 -14.74 -2.91
N ARG A 40 31.17 -13.74 -3.79
CA ARG A 40 32.37 -12.96 -4.12
C ARG A 40 32.88 -12.11 -2.96
N SER A 41 31.97 -11.62 -2.13
CA SER A 41 32.31 -10.89 -0.90
C SER A 41 31.08 -10.82 0.03
N ARG A 42 31.30 -10.44 1.29
CA ARG A 42 30.23 -10.28 2.29
C ARG A 42 29.08 -9.36 1.86
N LYS A 43 29.38 -8.29 1.11
CA LYS A 43 28.38 -7.32 0.62
C LYS A 43 27.69 -7.80 -0.66
N HIS A 44 28.36 -8.67 -1.40
CA HIS A 44 27.94 -9.16 -2.70
C HIS A 44 27.62 -10.67 -2.63
N LEU A 45 26.65 -11.03 -1.77
CA LEU A 45 26.24 -12.42 -1.52
C LEU A 45 25.60 -13.11 -2.74
N ARG A 46 25.08 -12.32 -3.69
CA ARG A 46 24.43 -12.82 -4.91
C ARG A 46 25.39 -12.94 -6.10
N ASP A 47 26.60 -12.41 -5.98
CA ASP A 47 27.63 -12.52 -7.00
C ASP A 47 28.52 -13.71 -6.64
N TYR A 48 28.66 -14.68 -7.54
CA TYR A 48 29.38 -15.92 -7.26
C TYR A 48 30.68 -16.01 -8.06
N ILE A 49 31.74 -16.45 -7.39
CA ILE A 49 32.98 -16.94 -8.00
C ILE A 49 32.99 -18.46 -7.98
N TRP A 50 33.55 -19.09 -9.01
CA TRP A 50 33.60 -20.54 -9.14
C TRP A 50 35.01 -21.02 -8.84
N LEU A 51 35.14 -21.94 -7.89
CA LEU A 51 36.42 -22.41 -7.37
C LEU A 51 36.47 -23.94 -7.39
N CYS A 52 37.67 -24.50 -7.43
CA CYS A 52 37.88 -25.95 -7.27
C CYS A 52 37.71 -26.37 -5.80
N LEU A 53 37.77 -27.67 -5.52
CA LEU A 53 37.52 -28.21 -4.18
C LEU A 53 38.51 -27.66 -3.13
N GLU A 54 39.78 -27.54 -3.48
CA GLU A 54 40.82 -27.05 -2.57
C GLU A 54 40.63 -25.57 -2.26
N HIS A 55 40.47 -24.75 -3.30
CA HIS A 55 40.30 -23.31 -3.12
C HIS A 55 38.98 -22.93 -2.44
N VAL A 56 37.89 -23.68 -2.62
CA VAL A 56 36.66 -23.46 -1.82
C VAL A 56 36.88 -23.76 -0.34
N ARG A 57 37.67 -24.78 0.00
CA ARG A 57 37.96 -25.08 1.41
C ARG A 57 38.76 -23.96 2.05
N ASP A 58 39.77 -23.45 1.36
CA ASP A 58 40.57 -22.31 1.83
C ASP A 58 39.75 -21.03 1.91
N TYR A 59 38.87 -20.81 0.93
CA TYR A 59 37.94 -19.69 0.92
C TYR A 59 37.00 -19.73 2.13
N ASN A 60 36.34 -20.86 2.36
CA ASN A 60 35.43 -21.04 3.48
C ASN A 60 36.14 -20.96 4.83
N ARG A 61 37.39 -21.44 4.93
CA ARG A 61 38.20 -21.32 6.15
C ARG A 61 38.53 -19.86 6.47
N LYS A 62 38.75 -19.03 5.45
CA LYS A 62 39.02 -17.58 5.61
C LYS A 62 37.73 -16.75 5.72
N TRP A 63 36.57 -17.32 5.42
CA TRP A 63 35.32 -16.59 5.40
C TRP A 63 34.82 -16.29 6.81
N ASN A 64 34.80 -15.01 7.17
CA ASN A 64 34.14 -14.52 8.37
C ASN A 64 33.09 -13.48 7.96
N TYR A 65 31.81 -13.81 8.21
CA TYR A 65 30.69 -12.93 7.87
C TYR A 65 30.71 -11.61 8.66
N PHE A 66 31.17 -11.67 9.91
CA PHE A 66 31.23 -10.53 10.84
C PHE A 66 32.58 -9.80 10.85
N ASP A 67 33.45 -10.07 9.85
CA ASP A 67 34.74 -9.39 9.77
C ASP A 67 34.56 -7.88 9.54
N GLY A 68 35.12 -7.08 10.47
CA GLY A 68 34.99 -5.63 10.50
C GLY A 68 33.69 -5.08 11.10
N TYR A 69 32.88 -5.90 11.76
CA TYR A 69 31.79 -5.41 12.63
C TYR A 69 32.37 -4.84 13.93
N ASP A 70 31.81 -3.72 14.40
CA ASP A 70 32.03 -3.25 15.77
C ASP A 70 31.25 -4.11 16.79
N GLU A 71 31.65 -4.09 18.06
CA GLU A 71 30.99 -4.84 19.14
C GLU A 71 29.49 -4.50 19.21
N MET A 72 29.14 -3.21 19.10
CA MET A 72 27.74 -2.77 19.10
C MET A 72 26.95 -3.30 17.89
N GLU A 73 27.58 -3.36 16.71
CA GLU A 73 26.94 -3.87 15.50
C GLU A 73 26.71 -5.39 15.59
N LEU A 74 27.65 -6.11 16.22
CA LEU A 74 27.53 -7.54 16.49
C LEU A 74 26.40 -7.82 17.49
N GLU A 75 26.36 -7.11 18.61
CA GLU A 75 25.26 -7.20 19.59
C GLU A 75 23.90 -6.91 18.95
N GLN A 76 23.83 -5.91 18.06
CA GLN A 76 22.61 -5.58 17.33
C GLN A 76 22.19 -6.71 16.39
N ALA A 77 23.11 -7.34 15.66
CA ALA A 77 22.83 -8.49 14.79
C ALA A 77 22.36 -9.71 15.60
N ILE A 78 22.95 -9.97 16.77
CA ILE A 78 22.51 -11.01 17.70
C ILE A 78 21.08 -10.71 18.18
N ARG A 79 20.81 -9.47 18.58
CA ARG A 79 19.48 -9.06 19.01
C ARG A 79 18.43 -9.17 17.89
N SER A 80 18.77 -8.78 16.66
CA SER A 80 17.84 -8.85 15.52
C SER A 80 17.56 -10.29 15.10
N SER A 81 18.56 -11.16 15.10
CA SER A 81 18.40 -12.59 14.77
C SER A 81 17.45 -13.31 15.74
N THR A 82 17.42 -12.90 17.01
CA THR A 82 16.43 -13.40 17.99
C THR A 82 14.99 -13.17 17.52
N THR A 83 14.75 -12.05 16.83
CA THR A 83 13.45 -11.70 16.25
C THR A 83 13.33 -12.08 14.77
N TRP A 84 14.21 -12.94 14.24
CA TRP A 84 14.27 -13.28 12.81
C TRP A 84 14.35 -12.04 11.90
N GLU A 85 15.12 -11.03 12.32
CA GLU A 85 15.25 -9.73 11.65
C GLU A 85 13.91 -9.00 11.45
N ARG A 86 12.86 -9.42 12.17
CA ARG A 86 11.55 -8.80 12.12
C ARG A 86 11.57 -7.52 12.94
N PRO A 87 11.30 -6.34 12.34
CA PRO A 87 11.26 -5.10 13.09
C PRO A 87 10.19 -5.19 14.18
N SER A 88 10.59 -4.94 15.43
CA SER A 88 9.67 -4.86 16.56
C SER A 88 9.30 -3.39 16.81
N TRP A 89 8.01 -3.13 16.92
CA TRP A 89 7.47 -1.81 17.19
C TRP A 89 7.16 -1.70 18.67
N LYS A 90 7.55 -0.61 19.32
CA LYS A 90 7.07 -0.33 20.68
C LYS A 90 5.54 -0.20 20.61
N PHE A 91 4.83 -0.96 21.43
CA PHE A 91 3.37 -0.85 21.54
C PHE A 91 2.99 0.61 21.82
N GLY A 92 2.13 1.19 20.98
CA GLY A 92 1.72 2.61 21.06
C GLY A 92 2.62 3.61 20.33
N THR A 93 3.76 3.19 19.76
CA THR A 93 4.56 4.04 18.85
C THR A 93 4.15 3.74 17.42
N SER A 94 3.10 4.43 16.95
CA SER A 94 2.82 4.50 15.52
C SER A 94 4.00 5.23 14.88
N GLN A 95 4.98 4.48 14.35
CA GLN A 95 5.76 5.04 13.24
C GLN A 95 4.72 5.38 12.19
N LYS A 96 4.65 6.65 11.77
CA LYS A 96 3.78 7.09 10.66
C LYS A 96 3.94 6.08 9.53
N GLY A 97 2.98 5.17 9.44
CA GLY A 97 3.03 3.99 8.59
C GLY A 97 2.67 4.43 7.19
N GLY A 98 3.62 5.09 6.54
CA GLY A 98 3.63 5.17 5.09
C GLY A 98 3.78 3.77 4.54
N ASP A 99 2.68 3.27 3.98
CA ASP A 99 2.70 2.58 2.69
C ASP A 99 3.28 1.14 2.62
N ALA A 100 3.04 0.29 3.61
CA ALA A 100 3.30 -1.16 3.45
C ALA A 100 2.08 -2.00 3.04
N TRP A 101 0.86 -1.47 3.20
CA TRP A 101 -0.40 -2.17 2.87
C TRP A 101 -1.30 -1.38 1.89
N LYS A 102 -0.79 -0.29 1.28
CA LYS A 102 -1.55 0.52 0.32
C LYS A 102 -1.74 -0.14 -1.06
N THR A 103 -1.17 -1.32 -1.31
CA THR A 103 -1.40 -2.06 -2.56
C THR A 103 -2.50 -3.10 -2.40
N GLY A 104 -3.74 -2.68 -2.68
CA GLY A 104 -4.65 -3.50 -3.49
C GLY A 104 -5.50 -4.57 -2.80
N PHE A 105 -6.00 -4.35 -1.58
CA PHE A 105 -7.19 -5.07 -1.13
C PHE A 105 -8.41 -4.20 -1.35
N ASP A 106 -9.17 -4.50 -2.40
CA ASP A 106 -10.50 -3.95 -2.62
C ASP A 106 -11.42 -4.64 -1.60
N ASP A 107 -11.89 -3.90 -0.58
CA ASP A 107 -12.84 -4.38 0.41
C ASP A 107 -14.23 -3.79 0.09
N PRO A 108 -15.10 -4.51 -0.63
CA PRO A 108 -16.41 -4.00 -1.03
C PRO A 108 -17.36 -3.77 0.14
N PHE A 109 -17.03 -4.27 1.34
CA PHE A 109 -17.86 -4.20 2.54
C PHE A 109 -17.31 -3.25 3.62
N ASP A 110 -16.15 -2.60 3.40
CA ASP A 110 -15.52 -1.66 4.34
C ASP A 110 -15.34 -2.23 5.77
N ALA A 111 -15.17 -3.55 5.88
CA ALA A 111 -15.05 -4.28 7.14
C ALA A 111 -13.63 -4.19 7.72
N LEU A 112 -12.64 -3.97 6.85
CA LEU A 112 -11.21 -3.91 7.18
C LEU A 112 -10.68 -2.47 7.14
N GLY A 113 -11.51 -1.50 7.54
CA GLY A 113 -11.06 -0.22 8.10
C GLY A 113 -9.98 0.52 7.30
N ASN A 114 -9.99 0.42 5.97
CA ASN A 114 -9.02 1.11 5.12
C ASN A 114 -9.48 2.56 4.93
N LYS A 115 -9.51 3.31 6.03
CA LYS A 115 -9.67 4.76 5.99
C LYS A 115 -8.40 5.35 5.41
N GLY A 116 -8.35 5.43 4.08
CA GLY A 116 -7.57 6.46 3.40
C GLY A 116 -7.89 7.80 4.07
N ASP A 117 -6.85 8.40 4.64
CA ASP A 117 -6.66 9.83 4.86
C ASP A 117 -7.97 10.61 5.12
N ASN A 118 -8.65 10.30 6.22
CA ASN A 118 -9.66 11.20 6.77
C ASN A 118 -8.96 12.16 7.73
N ASP A 119 -8.49 13.29 7.21
CA ASP A 119 -8.04 14.42 8.01
C ASP A 119 -9.18 14.86 8.96
N PRO A 120 -9.02 14.70 10.29
CA PRO A 120 -10.04 15.11 11.26
C PRO A 120 -10.26 16.63 11.28
N SER A 121 -9.41 17.42 10.62
CA SER A 121 -9.55 18.87 10.47
C SER A 121 -10.53 19.28 9.38
N THR A 122 -11.01 18.36 8.54
CA THR A 122 -12.11 18.67 7.62
C THR A 122 -13.44 18.50 8.34
N PRO A 123 -14.24 19.57 8.54
CA PRO A 123 -15.58 19.43 9.10
C PRO A 123 -16.38 18.56 8.13
N ARG A 124 -16.66 17.33 8.54
CA ARG A 124 -17.59 16.46 7.82
C ARG A 124 -18.97 17.10 7.96
N ILE A 125 -19.35 17.90 6.98
CA ILE A 125 -20.71 18.42 6.83
C ILE A 125 -21.61 17.18 6.81
N GLN A 126 -22.50 17.04 7.80
CA GLN A 126 -23.45 15.93 7.85
C GLN A 126 -24.55 16.20 6.84
N ILE A 127 -24.32 15.73 5.61
CA ILE A 127 -25.23 15.95 4.48
C ILE A 127 -26.21 14.78 4.37
N THR A 128 -27.51 15.08 4.37
CA THR A 128 -28.58 14.10 4.16
C THR A 128 -28.59 13.57 2.72
N ARG A 129 -29.26 12.44 2.47
CA ARG A 129 -29.35 11.85 1.12
C ARG A 129 -29.93 12.80 0.07
N GLU A 130 -30.90 13.63 0.46
CA GLU A 130 -31.54 14.60 -0.41
C GLU A 130 -30.62 15.76 -0.78
N GLN A 131 -29.87 16.28 0.21
CA GLN A 131 -28.88 17.32 -0.02
C GLN A 131 -27.75 16.81 -0.94
N LYS A 132 -27.30 15.55 -0.79
CA LYS A 132 -26.31 14.95 -1.72
C LYS A 132 -26.81 14.97 -3.16
N LYS A 133 -28.07 14.59 -3.40
CA LYS A 133 -28.69 14.65 -4.73
C LYS A 133 -28.74 16.09 -5.26
N ALA A 134 -29.10 17.06 -4.42
CA ALA A 134 -29.12 18.47 -4.79
C ALA A 134 -27.72 18.98 -5.22
N TRP A 135 -26.67 18.63 -4.48
CA TRP A 135 -25.28 18.97 -4.84
C TRP A 135 -24.86 18.34 -6.18
N THR A 136 -25.24 17.09 -6.43
CA THR A 136 -25.02 16.42 -7.72
C THR A 136 -25.73 17.13 -8.88
N ILE A 137 -26.98 17.59 -8.68
CA ILE A 137 -27.75 18.33 -9.70
C ILE A 137 -27.05 19.66 -10.06
N PHE A 138 -26.49 20.36 -9.08
CA PHE A 138 -25.73 21.58 -9.33
C PHE A 138 -24.32 21.35 -9.89
N GLY A 139 -23.80 20.11 -9.78
CA GLY A 139 -22.44 19.75 -10.17
C GLY A 139 -21.37 20.42 -9.29
N LEU A 140 -21.71 20.74 -8.05
CA LEU A 140 -20.83 21.42 -7.11
C LEU A 140 -20.47 20.50 -5.94
N SER A 141 -19.25 20.64 -5.43
CA SER A 141 -18.87 20.05 -4.16
C SER A 141 -19.63 20.73 -3.01
N PRO A 142 -19.95 19.99 -1.93
CA PRO A 142 -20.60 20.58 -0.77
C PRO A 142 -19.72 21.67 -0.18
N CYS A 143 -20.20 22.91 -0.23
CA CYS A 143 -19.48 24.09 0.21
C CYS A 143 -20.38 24.92 1.15
N THR A 144 -19.75 25.69 2.03
CA THR A 144 -20.41 26.55 3.03
C THR A 144 -20.81 27.93 2.50
N ASN A 145 -20.47 28.27 1.24
CA ASN A 145 -20.75 29.60 0.69
C ASN A 145 -22.11 29.65 -0.02
N PRO A 146 -23.14 30.35 0.50
CA PRO A 146 -24.46 30.42 -0.14
C PRO A 146 -24.47 31.23 -1.45
N GLU A 147 -23.50 32.12 -1.67
CA GLU A 147 -23.44 32.96 -2.87
C GLU A 147 -23.06 32.16 -4.13
N THR A 148 -22.23 31.13 -3.99
CA THR A 148 -21.85 30.25 -5.11
C THR A 148 -23.05 29.45 -5.62
N VAL A 149 -23.90 28.97 -4.70
CA VAL A 149 -25.15 28.24 -5.02
C VAL A 149 -26.14 29.16 -5.74
N LYS A 150 -26.32 30.41 -5.27
CA LYS A 150 -27.19 31.39 -5.93
C LYS A 150 -26.70 31.73 -7.34
N LYS A 151 -25.39 31.87 -7.54
CA LYS A 151 -24.79 32.13 -8.85
C LYS A 151 -25.07 30.97 -9.81
N ARG A 152 -24.79 29.74 -9.39
CA ARG A 152 -25.02 28.54 -10.19
C ARG A 152 -26.49 28.34 -10.54
N TYR A 153 -27.40 28.64 -9.62
CA TYR A 153 -28.84 28.63 -9.87
C TYR A 153 -29.24 29.61 -10.99
N LYS A 154 -28.74 30.84 -10.97
CA LYS A 154 -29.04 31.85 -12.00
C LYS A 154 -28.55 31.41 -13.39
N GLU A 155 -27.36 30.79 -13.45
CA GLU A 155 -26.81 30.23 -14.69
C GLU A 155 -27.72 29.14 -15.26
N LEU A 156 -28.06 28.13 -14.45
CA LEU A 156 -28.91 27.01 -14.85
C LEU A 156 -30.34 27.43 -15.19
N ALA A 157 -30.89 28.43 -14.48
CA ALA A 157 -32.22 28.95 -14.76
C ALA A 157 -32.28 29.70 -16.09
N LYS A 158 -31.21 30.41 -16.47
CA LYS A 158 -31.10 31.07 -17.78
C LYS A 158 -30.96 30.03 -18.89
N GLU A 159 -30.18 28.97 -18.66
CA GLU A 159 -29.98 27.88 -19.62
C GLU A 159 -31.27 27.10 -19.87
N HIS A 160 -32.06 26.82 -18.84
CA HIS A 160 -33.30 26.03 -18.94
C HIS A 160 -34.58 26.88 -18.95
N HIS A 161 -34.48 28.18 -19.27
CA HIS A 161 -35.66 29.06 -19.30
C HIS A 161 -36.63 28.65 -20.43
N PRO A 162 -37.95 28.61 -20.18
CA PRO A 162 -38.93 28.19 -21.20
C PRO A 162 -38.98 29.10 -22.43
N ASP A 163 -38.68 30.39 -22.26
CA ASP A 163 -38.60 31.38 -23.36
C ASP A 163 -37.45 31.07 -24.33
N ALA A 164 -36.26 30.75 -23.80
CA ALA A 164 -35.09 30.43 -24.61
C ALA A 164 -35.16 29.03 -25.26
N ASN A 165 -35.89 28.09 -24.64
CA ASN A 165 -35.97 26.69 -25.07
C ASN A 165 -37.31 26.31 -25.70
N GLY A 166 -38.11 27.31 -26.11
CA GLY A 166 -39.35 27.13 -26.86
C GLY A 166 -40.39 26.23 -26.17
N GLY A 167 -40.45 26.23 -24.83
CA GLY A 167 -41.43 25.42 -24.09
C GLY A 167 -41.22 23.89 -24.18
N SER A 168 -40.01 23.42 -24.48
CA SER A 168 -39.70 21.99 -24.49
C SER A 168 -39.92 21.32 -23.12
N LYS A 169 -40.68 20.22 -23.11
CA LYS A 169 -41.01 19.45 -21.89
C LYS A 169 -39.78 19.04 -21.08
N GLN A 170 -38.68 18.73 -21.75
CA GLN A 170 -37.41 18.35 -21.11
C GLN A 170 -36.76 19.50 -20.34
N SER A 171 -36.86 20.73 -20.84
CA SER A 171 -36.31 21.92 -20.16
C SER A 171 -37.15 22.26 -18.93
N GLU A 172 -38.46 22.08 -19.02
CA GLU A 172 -39.38 22.24 -17.88
C GLU A 172 -39.09 21.24 -16.76
N ASP A 173 -38.90 19.96 -17.09
CA ASP A 173 -38.61 18.91 -16.11
C ASP A 173 -37.23 19.12 -15.43
N ARG A 174 -36.24 19.61 -16.18
CA ARG A 174 -34.94 20.01 -15.62
C ARG A 174 -35.07 21.22 -14.70
N LEU A 175 -35.83 22.23 -15.09
CA LEU A 175 -36.05 23.43 -14.27
C LEU A 175 -36.78 23.11 -12.96
N LYS A 176 -37.77 22.21 -12.98
CA LYS A 176 -38.44 21.67 -11.77
C LYS A 176 -37.43 20.99 -10.84
N THR A 177 -36.54 20.17 -11.41
CA THR A 177 -35.49 19.48 -10.66
C THR A 177 -34.51 20.46 -10.02
N ILE A 178 -34.12 21.52 -10.74
CA ILE A 178 -33.23 22.58 -10.25
C ILE A 178 -33.89 23.40 -9.12
N ASN A 179 -35.18 23.75 -9.27
CA ASN A 179 -35.93 24.47 -8.24
C ASN A 179 -36.08 23.64 -6.96
N TRP A 180 -36.31 22.33 -7.08
CA TRP A 180 -36.32 21.41 -5.95
C TRP A 180 -34.94 21.34 -5.27
N ALA A 181 -33.86 21.19 -6.04
CA ALA A 181 -32.50 21.16 -5.48
C ALA A 181 -32.16 22.46 -4.73
N TYR A 182 -32.56 23.62 -5.28
CA TYR A 182 -32.33 24.92 -4.65
C TYR A 182 -33.07 25.08 -3.32
N SER A 183 -34.32 24.61 -3.21
CA SER A 183 -35.08 24.70 -1.96
C SER A 183 -34.46 23.87 -0.84
N VAL A 184 -33.95 22.67 -1.17
CA VAL A 184 -33.23 21.79 -0.23
C VAL A 184 -31.94 22.44 0.28
N LEU A 185 -31.13 23.02 -0.61
CA LEU A 185 -29.89 23.71 -0.21
C LEU A 185 -30.18 24.98 0.60
N LYS A 186 -31.19 25.76 0.22
CA LYS A 186 -31.61 26.95 0.98
C LYS A 186 -32.07 26.59 2.40
N ALA A 187 -32.81 25.49 2.56
CA ALA A 187 -33.22 24.98 3.87
C ALA A 187 -32.01 24.55 4.72
N GLN A 188 -30.97 23.97 4.10
CA GLN A 188 -29.73 23.63 4.80
C GLN A 188 -29.06 24.90 5.38
N PHE A 189 -28.81 25.91 4.55
CA PHE A 189 -28.15 27.15 5.00
C PHE A 189 -28.95 27.88 6.09
N ASN A 190 -30.29 27.92 5.99
CA ASN A 190 -31.13 28.53 7.02
C ASN A 190 -31.06 27.82 8.39
N ARG A 191 -30.83 26.49 8.40
CA ARG A 191 -30.63 25.73 9.64
C ARG A 191 -29.28 26.05 10.27
N GLU A 192 -28.24 26.19 9.45
CA GLU A 192 -26.89 26.55 9.90
C GLU A 192 -26.83 27.98 10.49
N THR A 193 -27.64 28.93 10.00
CA THR A 193 -27.69 30.30 10.55
C THR A 193 -28.54 30.42 11.82
N SER A 194 -29.32 29.39 12.17
CA SER A 194 -30.26 29.40 13.32
C SER A 194 -29.79 28.54 14.50
N SER A 195 -28.64 27.88 14.37
CA SER A 195 -27.94 27.14 15.43
C SER A 195 -26.66 27.88 15.82
#